data_AF-A0A9E6FDA5-F1
#
_entry.id   AF-A0A9E6FDA5-F1
#
_cell.length_a   1.000
_cell.length_b   1.000
_cell.length_c   1.000
_cell.angle_alpha   90.00
_cell.angle_beta   90.00
_cell.angle_gamma   90.00
#
_symmetry.space_group_name_H-M   'P 1'
#
loop_
_entity.id
_entity.type
_entity.pdbx_description
1 polymer ?
#
loop_
_entity_poly.entity_id
_entity_poly.type
_entity_poly.pdbx_seq_one_letter_code
_entity_poly.pdbx_strand_id
1 'polypeptide(L)'
;MLHEKLITKIHLEKYLFEIAKEYRHLAKKNAILLEIVLVGGASILINYDFRVATTDVDALYPTAAVFKQALKTVGDRYELDPKWFNADFMKTTSYSDKLREHSVFYKEYLHVLSVRTIKSEYLIAMKLKAGRMHKNDLSDIAGILDECQRRNEELSRDKIKDAVIELYGSLDLVDEITWMIFDQIMDDGDFKKLFNVYREIEQENRESLIEFEKEERPIKHNENFKDILQAIKEKKEKKQ
;
A
#
# COMPACT_ATOMS: atom_id res chain seq x y z
N MET A 1 -18.24 2.73 18.46
CA MET A 1 -17.23 2.44 17.42
C MET A 1 -16.29 3.62 17.40
N LEU A 2 -15.00 3.45 17.68
CA LEU A 2 -14.04 4.50 17.34
C LEU A 2 -14.10 4.67 15.82
N HIS A 3 -14.35 5.87 15.33
CA HIS A 3 -14.12 6.15 13.91
C HIS A 3 -12.64 5.87 13.62
N GLU A 4 -12.38 4.96 12.69
CA GLU A 4 -11.03 4.62 12.28
C GLU A 4 -10.33 5.89 11.77
N LYS A 5 -9.29 6.32 12.49
CA LYS A 5 -8.65 7.62 12.26
C LYS A 5 -7.73 7.54 11.06
N LEU A 6 -8.04 8.32 10.02
CA LEU A 6 -7.21 8.38 8.81
C LEU A 6 -5.83 9.00 9.08
N ILE A 7 -4.79 8.30 8.65
CA ILE A 7 -3.40 8.73 8.71
C ILE A 7 -3.01 9.35 7.36
N THR A 8 -2.77 10.66 7.34
CA THR A 8 -2.24 11.38 6.16
C THR A 8 -0.70 11.31 6.16
N LYS A 9 -0.06 11.74 5.06
CA LYS A 9 1.42 11.84 4.98
C LYS A 9 2.00 12.69 6.12
N ILE A 10 1.37 13.83 6.41
CA ILE A 10 1.77 14.73 7.51
C ILE A 10 1.62 14.03 8.87
N HIS A 11 0.52 13.30 9.08
CA HIS A 11 0.34 12.50 10.30
C HIS A 11 1.41 11.42 10.43
N LEU A 12 1.68 10.67 9.36
CA LEU A 12 2.68 9.60 9.34
C LEU A 12 4.08 10.13 9.69
N GLU A 13 4.52 11.21 9.04
CA GLU A 13 5.83 11.82 9.35
C GLU A 13 5.91 12.32 10.80
N LYS A 14 4.84 12.92 11.31
CA LYS A 14 4.75 13.33 12.71
C LYS A 14 4.85 12.14 13.66
N TYR A 15 4.11 11.07 13.39
CA TYR A 15 4.13 9.87 14.23
C TYR A 15 5.49 9.18 14.19
N LEU A 16 6.16 9.11 13.03
CA LEU A 16 7.53 8.59 12.92
C LEU A 16 8.53 9.40 13.75
N PHE A 17 8.43 10.74 13.73
CA PHE A 17 9.24 11.60 14.58
C PHE A 17 8.98 11.35 16.08
N GLU A 18 7.71 11.25 16.47
CA GLU A 18 7.32 11.00 17.86
C GLU A 18 7.73 9.60 18.34
N ILE A 19 7.68 8.58 17.48
CA ILE A 19 8.22 7.24 17.75
C ILE A 19 9.72 7.33 18.01
N ALA A 20 10.48 8.03 17.16
CA ALA A 20 11.92 8.19 17.34
C ALA A 20 12.24 8.88 18.67
N LYS A 21 11.47 9.92 19.03
CA LYS A 21 11.61 10.65 20.28
C LYS A 21 11.31 9.77 21.50
N GLU A 22 10.20 9.03 21.46
CA GLU A 22 9.80 8.13 22.54
C GLU A 22 10.79 6.97 22.69
N TYR A 23 11.20 6.34 21.58
CA TYR A 23 12.21 5.29 21.58
C TYR A 23 13.53 5.77 22.19
N ARG A 24 14.02 6.95 21.79
CA ARG A 24 15.24 7.55 22.36
C ARG A 24 15.10 7.80 23.87
N HIS A 25 13.93 8.25 24.30
CA HIS A 25 13.65 8.47 25.72
C HIS A 25 13.67 7.16 26.53
N LEU A 26 12.99 6.13 26.04
CA LEU A 26 12.91 4.83 26.71
C LEU A 26 14.25 4.08 26.70
N ALA A 27 14.97 4.11 25.57
CA ALA A 27 16.25 3.42 25.42
C ALA A 27 17.43 4.16 26.09
N LYS A 28 17.30 5.47 26.38
CA LYS A 28 18.32 6.31 27.03
C LYS A 28 19.69 6.17 26.34
N LYS A 29 20.74 5.81 27.10
CA LYS A 29 22.11 5.61 26.58
C LYS A 29 22.26 4.34 25.74
N ASN A 30 21.28 3.44 25.74
CA ASN A 30 21.28 2.20 24.98
C ASN A 30 20.54 2.33 23.63
N ALA A 31 20.13 3.55 23.25
CA ALA A 31 19.50 3.79 21.96
C ALA A 31 20.50 3.47 20.84
N ILE A 32 20.11 2.54 19.97
CA ILE A 32 20.83 2.22 18.73
C ILE A 32 20.01 2.70 17.54
N LEU A 33 20.63 2.82 16.36
CA LEU A 33 19.89 3.09 15.14
C LEU A 33 18.99 1.89 14.81
N LEU A 34 17.67 2.11 14.84
CA LEU A 34 16.69 1.13 14.36
C LEU A 34 16.33 1.43 12.91
N GLU A 35 16.25 0.38 12.10
CA GLU A 35 15.73 0.49 10.74
C GLU A 35 14.32 -0.08 10.67
N ILE A 36 13.40 0.71 10.10
CA ILE A 36 12.06 0.25 9.72
C ILE A 36 11.88 0.38 8.21
N VAL A 37 11.12 -0.53 7.61
CA VAL A 37 10.75 -0.47 6.20
C VAL A 37 9.23 -0.34 6.13
N LEU A 38 8.73 0.82 5.70
CA LEU A 38 7.32 1.00 5.41
C LEU A 38 6.96 0.20 4.16
N VAL A 39 5.82 -0.47 4.21
CA VAL A 39 5.34 -1.37 3.14
C VAL A 39 3.88 -1.01 2.80
N GLY A 40 3.38 -1.51 1.67
CA GLY A 40 1.97 -1.38 1.30
C GLY A 40 1.48 0.07 1.22
N GLY A 41 0.31 0.33 1.80
CA GLY A 41 -0.36 1.64 1.73
C GLY A 41 0.46 2.77 2.36
N ALA A 42 1.21 2.50 3.45
CA ALA A 42 2.06 3.50 4.09
C ALA A 42 3.28 3.88 3.23
N SER A 43 3.90 2.90 2.57
CA SER A 43 4.98 3.16 1.61
C SER A 43 4.49 3.98 0.42
N ILE A 44 3.26 3.75 -0.05
CA ILE A 44 2.68 4.51 -1.16
C ILE A 44 2.35 5.93 -0.69
N LEU A 45 1.68 6.08 0.46
CA LEU A 45 1.30 7.36 1.06
C LEU A 45 2.50 8.32 1.23
N ILE A 46 3.67 7.79 1.62
CA ILE A 46 4.83 8.63 1.87
C ILE A 46 5.56 9.02 0.58
N ASN A 47 5.59 8.13 -0.41
CA ASN A 47 6.33 8.30 -1.66
C ASN A 47 5.55 9.05 -2.75
N TYR A 48 4.21 8.97 -2.75
CA TYR A 48 3.35 9.47 -3.82
C TYR A 48 2.22 10.36 -3.33
N ASP A 49 1.99 11.48 -4.02
CA ASP A 49 1.04 12.50 -3.57
C ASP A 49 -0.41 12.18 -3.94
N PHE A 50 -0.65 11.25 -4.87
CA PHE A 50 -2.00 10.82 -5.23
C PHE A 50 -2.72 10.07 -4.09
N ARG A 51 -1.95 9.53 -3.13
CA ARG A 51 -2.46 8.80 -1.99
C ARG A 51 -2.63 9.75 -0.80
N VAL A 52 -3.86 10.02 -0.43
CA VAL A 52 -4.18 11.04 0.59
C VAL A 52 -4.15 10.53 2.03
N ALA A 53 -4.50 9.26 2.25
CA ALA A 53 -4.50 8.66 3.59
C ALA A 53 -4.39 7.12 3.56
N THR A 54 -4.10 6.56 4.73
CA THR A 54 -4.18 5.13 5.06
C THR A 54 -4.85 4.96 6.43
N THR A 55 -5.41 3.78 6.71
CA THR A 55 -5.99 3.43 8.01
C THR A 55 -4.93 2.90 8.98
N ASP A 56 -3.95 2.19 8.43
CA ASP A 56 -2.87 1.54 9.16
C ASP A 56 -1.51 1.68 8.43
N VAL A 57 -0.46 1.40 9.19
CA VAL A 57 0.94 1.45 8.78
C VAL A 57 1.51 0.04 8.84
N ASP A 58 1.59 -0.58 7.67
CA ASP A 58 2.33 -1.83 7.48
C ASP A 58 3.84 -1.54 7.43
N ALA A 59 4.61 -2.24 8.26
CA ALA A 59 6.06 -2.09 8.28
C ALA A 59 6.80 -3.36 8.68
N LEU A 60 8.02 -3.54 8.13
CA LEU A 60 9.03 -4.42 8.71
C LEU A 60 9.81 -3.64 9.77
N TYR A 61 9.84 -4.13 11.00
CA TYR A 61 10.54 -3.45 12.10
C TYR A 61 11.08 -4.42 13.15
N PRO A 62 12.06 -4.01 13.98
CA PRO A 62 12.62 -4.84 15.02
C PRO A 62 11.58 -5.22 16.09
N THR A 63 11.67 -6.45 16.60
CA THR A 63 10.75 -6.95 17.62
C THR A 63 11.11 -6.52 19.05
N ALA A 64 12.10 -5.62 19.20
CA ALA A 64 12.58 -5.12 20.49
C ALA A 64 11.44 -4.54 21.34
N ALA A 65 11.34 -4.99 22.60
CA ALA A 65 10.27 -4.60 23.50
C ALA A 65 10.17 -3.08 23.70
N VAL A 66 11.33 -2.40 23.81
CA VAL A 66 11.40 -0.93 23.97
C VAL A 66 10.82 -0.21 22.75
N PHE A 67 11.05 -0.71 21.54
CA PHE A 67 10.48 -0.12 20.33
C PHE A 67 8.97 -0.35 20.25
N LYS A 68 8.49 -1.56 20.55
CA LYS A 68 7.05 -1.85 20.63
C LYS A 68 6.35 -0.98 21.68
N GLN A 69 7.00 -0.73 22.82
CA GLN A 69 6.49 0.19 23.82
C GLN A 69 6.38 1.62 23.29
N ALA A 70 7.39 2.11 22.56
CA ALA A 70 7.34 3.42 21.91
C ALA A 70 6.16 3.53 20.92
N LEU A 71 5.96 2.52 20.06
CA LEU A 71 4.82 2.45 19.14
C LEU A 71 3.48 2.54 19.89
N LYS A 72 3.34 1.77 20.98
CA LYS A 72 2.13 1.79 21.81
C LYS A 72 1.90 3.15 22.45
N THR A 73 2.92 3.74 23.07
CA THR A 73 2.82 5.05 23.74
C THR A 73 2.44 6.15 22.76
N VAL A 74 2.98 6.14 21.54
CA VAL A 74 2.61 7.11 20.49
C VAL A 74 1.18 6.84 20.00
N GLY A 75 0.79 5.59 19.79
CA GLY A 75 -0.58 5.20 19.44
C GLY A 75 -1.61 5.70 20.45
N ASP A 76 -1.37 5.42 21.74
CA ASP A 76 -2.21 5.88 22.84
C ASP A 76 -2.30 7.42 22.89
N ARG A 77 -1.15 8.12 22.72
CA ARG A 77 -1.08 9.60 22.74
C ARG A 77 -1.90 10.26 21.64
N TYR A 78 -2.00 9.62 20.48
CA TYR A 78 -2.73 10.15 19.31
C TYR A 78 -4.08 9.48 19.07
N GLU A 79 -4.54 8.65 20.01
CA GLU A 79 -5.82 7.92 19.93
C GLU A 79 -5.94 7.12 18.63
N LEU A 80 -4.86 6.41 18.27
CA LEU A 80 -4.82 5.55 17.09
C LEU A 80 -5.32 4.14 17.44
N ASP A 81 -5.77 3.40 16.42
CA ASP A 81 -6.14 1.99 16.58
C ASP A 81 -4.96 1.19 17.19
N PRO A 82 -5.16 0.24 18.11
CA PRO A 82 -4.06 -0.56 18.67
C PRO A 82 -3.17 -1.27 17.64
N LYS A 83 -3.70 -1.52 16.43
CA LYS A 83 -2.99 -2.10 15.29
C LYS A 83 -2.56 -1.07 14.23
N TRP A 84 -2.62 0.23 14.54
CA TRP A 84 -2.26 1.31 13.60
C TRP A 84 -0.86 1.18 12.99
N PHE A 85 0.07 0.52 13.69
CA PHE A 85 1.41 0.21 13.23
C PHE A 85 1.68 -1.27 13.46
N ASN A 86 1.74 -2.06 12.40
CA ASN A 86 1.78 -3.52 12.51
C ASN A 86 2.61 -4.19 11.40
N ALA A 87 2.81 -5.49 11.56
CA ALA A 87 3.47 -6.36 10.59
C ALA A 87 2.55 -7.51 10.15
N ASP A 88 1.22 -7.35 10.27
CA ASP A 88 0.25 -8.38 9.92
C ASP A 88 0.24 -8.68 8.42
N PHE A 89 0.66 -7.74 7.58
CA PHE A 89 0.88 -8.01 6.15
C PHE A 89 1.86 -9.19 5.92
N MET A 90 2.76 -9.51 6.85
CA MET A 90 3.65 -10.68 6.74
C MET A 90 2.90 -12.02 6.69
N LYS A 91 1.60 -12.02 7.04
CA LYS A 91 0.72 -13.19 7.01
C LYS A 91 -0.11 -13.27 5.72
N THR A 92 0.00 -12.29 4.82
CA THR A 92 -0.75 -12.26 3.56
C THR A 92 0.04 -12.92 2.43
N THR A 93 -0.67 -13.26 1.35
CA THR A 93 -0.07 -13.80 0.13
C THR A 93 0.82 -12.81 -0.61
N SER A 94 0.69 -11.50 -0.32
CA SER A 94 1.49 -10.43 -0.93
C SER A 94 2.83 -10.18 -0.22
N TYR A 95 3.09 -10.84 0.91
CA TYR A 95 4.37 -10.77 1.60
C TYR A 95 5.46 -11.56 0.86
N SER A 96 6.67 -11.01 0.87
CA SER A 96 7.91 -11.67 0.47
C SER A 96 9.04 -11.19 1.39
N ASP A 97 9.90 -12.10 1.83
CA ASP A 97 11.06 -11.78 2.67
C ASP A 97 12.11 -10.93 1.92
N LYS A 98 12.14 -11.03 0.59
CA LYS A 98 12.98 -10.21 -0.30
C LYS A 98 12.60 -8.73 -0.33
N LEU A 99 11.44 -8.33 0.19
CA LEU A 99 11.02 -6.92 0.22
C LEU A 99 12.07 -6.01 0.89
N ARG A 100 12.80 -6.51 1.89
CA ARG A 100 13.85 -5.74 2.55
C ARG A 100 15.00 -5.40 1.60
N GLU A 101 15.36 -6.30 0.69
CA GLU A 101 16.44 -6.13 -0.30
C GLU A 101 16.11 -5.03 -1.31
N HIS A 102 14.83 -4.83 -1.59
CA HIS A 102 14.33 -3.83 -2.54
C HIS A 102 13.84 -2.54 -1.88
N SER A 103 14.22 -2.33 -0.61
CA SER A 103 13.91 -1.10 0.11
C SER A 103 14.91 0.02 -0.20
N VAL A 104 14.44 1.27 -0.18
CA VAL A 104 15.23 2.48 -0.39
C VAL A 104 15.12 3.40 0.82
N PHE A 105 16.19 4.12 1.13
CA PHE A 105 16.20 5.07 2.24
C PHE A 105 15.21 6.21 1.95
N TYR A 106 14.38 6.54 2.94
CA TYR A 106 13.49 7.69 2.91
C TYR A 106 14.04 8.83 3.78
N LYS A 107 14.15 8.58 5.08
CA LYS A 107 14.49 9.63 6.06
C LYS A 107 14.97 9.02 7.37
N GLU A 108 15.82 9.76 8.06
CA GLU A 108 16.23 9.45 9.42
C GLU A 108 15.64 10.44 10.41
N TYR A 109 15.22 9.94 11.57
CA TYR A 109 14.69 10.73 12.68
C TYR A 109 15.58 10.59 13.92
N LEU A 110 16.08 11.73 14.41
CA LEU A 110 16.83 11.88 15.66
C LEU A 110 18.05 10.95 15.81
N HIS A 111 18.63 10.48 14.70
CA HIS A 111 19.75 9.52 14.65
C HIS A 111 19.49 8.17 15.35
N VAL A 112 18.22 7.82 15.56
CA VAL A 112 17.81 6.58 16.24
C VAL A 112 16.80 5.76 15.45
N LEU A 113 16.19 6.35 14.40
CA LEU A 113 15.20 5.68 13.56
C LEU A 113 15.46 6.02 12.08
N SER A 114 15.96 5.04 11.33
CA SER A 114 16.08 5.08 9.88
C SER A 114 14.82 4.48 9.27
N VAL A 115 14.15 5.26 8.41
CA VAL A 115 12.94 4.86 7.70
C VAL A 115 13.28 4.60 6.25
N ARG A 116 12.88 3.43 5.77
CA ARG A 116 12.98 3.00 4.38
C ARG A 116 11.59 2.76 3.81
N THR A 117 11.49 2.79 2.49
CA THR A 117 10.27 2.50 1.73
C THR A 117 10.58 1.49 0.65
N ILE A 118 9.58 0.96 -0.04
CA ILE A 118 9.76 -0.01 -1.13
C ILE A 118 9.81 0.71 -2.49
N LYS A 119 10.69 0.24 -3.37
CA LYS A 119 10.78 0.71 -4.77
C LYS A 119 9.46 0.50 -5.54
N SER A 120 9.22 1.36 -6.53
CA SER A 120 7.96 1.45 -7.27
C SER A 120 7.52 0.15 -7.93
N GLU A 121 8.40 -0.53 -8.66
CA GLU A 121 8.09 -1.81 -9.34
C GLU A 121 7.69 -2.92 -8.35
N TYR A 122 8.29 -2.94 -7.16
CA TYR A 122 7.97 -3.93 -6.12
C TYR A 122 6.67 -3.58 -5.39
N LEU A 123 6.34 -2.29 -5.23
CA LEU A 123 5.01 -1.89 -4.75
C LEU A 123 3.93 -2.32 -5.74
N ILE A 124 4.13 -2.14 -7.05
CA ILE A 124 3.20 -2.65 -8.07
C ILE A 124 3.11 -4.18 -8.00
N ALA A 125 4.23 -4.90 -7.93
CA ALA A 125 4.22 -6.36 -7.79
C ALA A 125 3.40 -6.82 -6.58
N MET A 126 3.52 -6.13 -5.44
CA MET A 126 2.70 -6.40 -4.26
C MET A 126 1.21 -6.15 -4.49
N LYS A 127 0.85 -5.10 -5.24
CA LYS A 127 -0.55 -4.82 -5.59
C LYS A 127 -1.12 -5.84 -6.54
N LEU A 128 -0.35 -6.28 -7.53
CA LEU A 128 -0.72 -7.36 -8.43
C LEU A 128 -0.96 -8.66 -7.66
N LYS A 129 -0.06 -9.00 -6.73
CA LYS A 129 -0.22 -10.21 -5.91
C LYS A 129 -1.43 -10.15 -4.97
N ALA A 130 -1.79 -8.95 -4.49
CA ALA A 130 -2.95 -8.77 -3.62
C ALA A 130 -4.29 -8.75 -4.38
N GLY A 131 -4.37 -8.03 -5.51
CA GLY A 131 -5.51 -8.03 -6.42
C GLY A 131 -6.86 -7.64 -5.82
N ARG A 132 -6.92 -6.87 -4.72
CA ARG A 132 -8.18 -6.64 -3.99
C ARG A 132 -9.01 -5.54 -4.66
N MET A 133 -10.12 -5.94 -5.27
CA MET A 133 -11.03 -5.08 -6.03
C MET A 133 -11.83 -4.06 -5.21
N HIS A 134 -11.90 -4.22 -3.88
CA HIS A 134 -12.61 -3.32 -2.95
C HIS A 134 -11.65 -2.45 -2.11
N LYS A 135 -10.33 -2.66 -2.27
CA LYS A 135 -9.30 -1.84 -1.60
C LYS A 135 -8.78 -0.80 -2.58
N ASN A 136 -7.49 -0.50 -2.58
CA ASN A 136 -6.93 0.52 -3.45
C ASN A 136 -5.87 -0.08 -4.39
N ASP A 137 -5.92 -1.39 -4.62
CA ASP A 137 -4.81 -2.09 -5.28
C ASP A 137 -4.70 -1.72 -6.77
N LEU A 138 -5.82 -1.56 -7.48
CA LEU A 138 -5.83 -1.17 -8.90
C LEU A 138 -5.54 0.32 -9.08
N SER A 139 -6.17 1.18 -8.28
CA SER A 139 -5.86 2.62 -8.35
C SER A 139 -4.42 2.89 -7.93
N ASP A 140 -3.88 2.21 -6.92
CA ASP A 140 -2.48 2.38 -6.53
C ASP A 140 -1.51 1.99 -7.67
N ILE A 141 -1.80 0.94 -8.46
CA ILE A 141 -0.99 0.58 -9.65
C ILE A 141 -0.97 1.73 -10.65
N ALA A 142 -2.15 2.21 -11.08
CA ALA A 142 -2.24 3.30 -12.04
C ALA A 142 -1.63 4.61 -11.51
N GLY A 143 -1.81 4.91 -10.23
CA GLY A 143 -1.25 6.10 -9.59
C GLY A 143 0.27 6.08 -9.52
N ILE A 144 0.87 4.92 -9.19
CA ILE A 144 2.33 4.75 -9.19
C ILE A 144 2.89 4.95 -10.60
N LEU A 145 2.25 4.35 -11.61
CA LEU A 145 2.66 4.49 -13.02
C LEU A 145 2.61 5.95 -13.50
N ASP A 146 1.49 6.65 -13.25
CA ASP A 146 1.35 8.08 -13.60
C ASP A 146 2.46 8.93 -12.97
N GLU A 147 2.73 8.70 -11.68
CA GLU A 147 3.73 9.49 -10.97
C GLU A 147 5.16 9.20 -11.40
N CYS A 148 5.48 7.94 -11.64
CA CYS A 148 6.78 7.55 -12.19
C CYS A 148 6.99 8.15 -13.58
N GLN A 149 5.97 8.13 -14.45
CA GLN A 149 6.03 8.77 -15.76
C GLN A 149 6.27 10.29 -15.64
N ARG A 150 5.55 10.98 -14.74
CA ARG A 150 5.78 12.42 -14.50
C ARG A 150 7.17 12.74 -13.97
N ARG A 151 7.82 11.80 -13.28
CA ARG A 151 9.19 11.92 -12.74
C ARG A 151 10.28 11.47 -13.72
N ASN A 152 9.94 11.01 -14.93
CA ASN A 152 10.86 10.34 -15.87
C ASN A 152 11.54 9.09 -15.27
N GLU A 153 10.84 8.39 -14.38
CA GLU A 153 11.26 7.12 -13.75
C GLU A 153 10.42 5.95 -14.31
N GLU A 154 10.24 5.93 -15.63
CA GLU A 154 9.29 5.02 -16.29
C GLU A 154 9.48 3.55 -15.90
N LEU A 155 8.35 2.88 -15.61
CA LEU A 155 8.31 1.47 -15.24
C LEU A 155 7.80 0.67 -16.45
N SER A 156 8.66 -0.19 -17.01
CA SER A 156 8.26 -1.08 -18.09
C SER A 156 7.49 -2.30 -17.57
N ARG A 157 6.73 -2.95 -18.47
CA ARG A 157 6.07 -4.23 -18.17
C ARG A 157 7.09 -5.27 -17.69
N ASP A 158 8.24 -5.34 -18.36
CA ASP A 158 9.29 -6.31 -18.02
C ASP A 158 9.87 -6.06 -16.64
N LYS A 159 10.13 -4.80 -16.27
CA LYS A 159 10.62 -4.46 -14.92
C LYS A 159 9.65 -4.89 -13.82
N ILE A 160 8.34 -4.78 -14.07
CA ILE A 160 7.30 -5.20 -13.12
C ILE A 160 7.19 -6.73 -13.07
N LYS A 161 7.28 -7.41 -14.21
CA LYS A 161 7.34 -8.89 -14.27
C LYS A 161 8.56 -9.43 -13.53
N ASP A 162 9.72 -8.83 -13.72
CA ASP A 162 10.95 -9.18 -13.00
C ASP A 162 10.76 -8.99 -11.50
N ALA A 163 10.15 -7.89 -11.05
CA ALA A 163 9.83 -7.67 -9.64
C ALA A 163 8.88 -8.75 -9.07
N VAL A 164 7.88 -9.20 -9.85
CA VAL A 164 6.99 -10.31 -9.44
C VAL A 164 7.77 -11.62 -9.32
N ILE A 165 8.64 -11.94 -10.29
CA ILE A 165 9.47 -13.15 -10.27
C ILE A 165 10.45 -13.11 -9.10
N GLU A 166 11.08 -11.96 -8.85
CA GLU A 166 11.99 -11.80 -7.73
C GLU A 166 11.26 -12.03 -6.41
N LEU A 167 10.13 -11.38 -6.17
CA LEU A 167 9.41 -11.50 -4.89
C LEU A 167 8.74 -12.86 -4.69
N TYR A 168 8.17 -13.46 -5.73
CA TYR A 168 7.25 -14.59 -5.60
C TYR A 168 7.71 -15.86 -6.34
N GLY A 169 8.66 -15.75 -7.27
CA GLY A 169 9.26 -16.89 -7.98
C GLY A 169 8.59 -17.26 -9.31
N SER A 170 7.33 -16.87 -9.53
CA SER A 170 6.64 -17.08 -10.81
C SER A 170 5.55 -16.01 -11.03
N LEU A 171 5.29 -15.69 -12.29
CA LEU A 171 4.17 -14.84 -12.70
C LEU A 171 2.81 -15.51 -12.46
N ASP A 172 2.76 -16.85 -12.48
CA ASP A 172 1.53 -17.66 -12.29
C ASP A 172 0.96 -17.58 -10.87
N LEU A 173 1.73 -16.99 -9.95
CA LEU A 173 1.30 -16.76 -8.58
C LEU A 173 0.45 -15.49 -8.44
N VAL A 174 0.43 -14.63 -9.45
CA VAL A 174 -0.50 -13.52 -9.55
C VAL A 174 -1.72 -13.98 -10.34
N ASP A 175 -2.89 -13.57 -9.88
CA ASP A 175 -4.16 -13.95 -10.48
C ASP A 175 -4.28 -13.44 -11.94
N GLU A 176 -4.79 -14.28 -12.84
CA GLU A 176 -4.88 -14.00 -14.28
C GLU A 176 -5.66 -12.72 -14.58
N ILE A 177 -6.76 -12.49 -13.85
CA ILE A 177 -7.57 -11.28 -14.00
C ILE A 177 -6.75 -10.04 -13.64
N THR A 178 -5.92 -10.15 -12.60
CA THR A 178 -5.07 -9.03 -12.17
C THR A 178 -4.01 -8.70 -13.22
N TRP A 179 -3.44 -9.71 -13.89
CA TRP A 179 -2.56 -9.50 -15.04
C TRP A 179 -3.28 -8.88 -16.23
N MET A 180 -4.47 -9.36 -16.58
CA MET A 180 -5.25 -8.79 -17.68
C MET A 180 -5.55 -7.31 -17.47
N ILE A 181 -5.92 -6.92 -16.24
CA ILE A 181 -6.17 -5.51 -15.89
C ILE A 181 -4.87 -4.70 -15.98
N PHE A 182 -3.76 -5.24 -15.48
CA PHE A 182 -2.46 -4.58 -15.56
C PHE A 182 -2.03 -4.34 -17.01
N ASP A 183 -2.13 -5.35 -17.88
CA ASP A 183 -1.77 -5.20 -19.29
C ASP A 183 -2.66 -4.16 -19.97
N GLN A 184 -3.96 -4.14 -19.65
CA GLN A 184 -4.88 -3.10 -20.13
C GLN A 184 -4.48 -1.70 -19.65
N ILE A 185 -4.02 -1.55 -18.40
CA ILE A 185 -3.53 -0.27 -17.89
C ILE A 185 -2.32 0.19 -18.70
N MET A 186 -1.35 -0.72 -18.90
CA MET A 186 -0.11 -0.45 -19.64
C MET A 186 -0.35 -0.17 -21.12
N ASP A 187 -1.35 -0.81 -21.74
CA ASP A 187 -1.72 -0.61 -23.14
C ASP A 187 -2.42 0.74 -23.39
N ASP A 188 -3.23 1.21 -22.43
CA ASP A 188 -3.93 2.50 -22.56
C ASP A 188 -2.96 3.69 -22.44
N GLY A 189 -2.02 3.63 -21.48
CA GLY A 189 -1.00 4.65 -21.26
C GLY A 189 -1.49 5.96 -20.61
N ASP A 190 -2.80 6.23 -20.55
CA ASP A 190 -3.36 7.35 -19.78
C ASP A 190 -3.59 6.94 -18.31
N PHE A 191 -2.49 6.79 -17.59
CA PHE A 191 -2.49 6.31 -16.20
C PHE A 191 -3.29 7.22 -15.26
N LYS A 192 -3.26 8.55 -15.47
CA LYS A 192 -4.03 9.50 -14.67
C LYS A 192 -5.53 9.29 -14.82
N LYS A 193 -6.01 9.08 -16.04
CA LYS A 193 -7.43 8.78 -16.30
C LYS A 193 -7.82 7.46 -15.65
N LEU A 194 -7.00 6.41 -15.85
CA LEU A 194 -7.26 5.08 -15.29
C LEU A 194 -7.25 5.07 -13.76
N PHE A 195 -6.36 5.84 -13.13
CA PHE A 195 -6.35 6.04 -11.68
C PHE A 195 -7.70 6.49 -11.15
N ASN A 196 -8.31 7.52 -11.77
CA ASN A 196 -9.61 8.02 -11.36
C ASN A 196 -10.71 6.97 -11.56
N VAL A 197 -10.70 6.25 -12.68
CA VAL A 197 -11.67 5.18 -12.97
C VAL A 197 -11.60 4.07 -11.94
N TYR A 198 -10.40 3.54 -11.64
CA TYR A 198 -10.26 2.46 -10.67
C TYR A 198 -10.56 2.92 -9.24
N ARG A 199 -10.24 4.17 -8.89
CA ARG A 199 -10.60 4.72 -7.58
C ARG A 199 -12.12 4.78 -7.38
N GLU A 200 -12.88 5.18 -8.40
CA GLU A 200 -14.35 5.16 -8.37
C GLU A 200 -14.88 3.72 -8.17
N ILE A 201 -14.41 2.79 -9.01
CA ILE A 201 -14.81 1.37 -8.95
C ILE A 201 -14.52 0.75 -7.58
N GLU A 202 -13.32 1.00 -7.05
CA GLU A 202 -12.90 0.49 -5.75
C GLU A 202 -13.72 1.06 -4.60
N GLN A 203 -14.15 2.32 -4.70
CA GLN A 203 -15.04 2.95 -3.74
C GLN A 203 -16.43 2.32 -3.79
N GLU A 204 -17.02 2.20 -4.99
CA GLU A 204 -18.32 1.54 -5.20
C GLU A 204 -18.31 0.11 -4.64
N ASN A 205 -17.28 -0.67 -4.96
CA ASN A 205 -17.12 -2.04 -4.46
C ASN A 205 -17.03 -2.11 -2.93
N ARG A 206 -16.37 -1.13 -2.30
CA ARG A 206 -16.27 -1.06 -0.84
C ARG A 206 -17.63 -0.74 -0.21
N GLU A 207 -18.38 0.19 -0.79
CA GLU A 207 -19.72 0.56 -0.32
C GLU A 207 -20.68 -0.63 -0.42
N SER A 208 -20.68 -1.34 -1.56
CA SER A 208 -21.48 -2.56 -1.75
C SER A 208 -21.10 -3.66 -0.76
N LEU A 209 -19.81 -3.84 -0.46
CA LEU A 209 -19.37 -4.84 0.52
C LEU A 209 -19.87 -4.51 1.93
N ILE A 210 -19.84 -3.24 2.34
CA ILE A 210 -20.36 -2.79 3.64
C ILE A 210 -21.88 -3.01 3.73
N GLU A 211 -22.61 -2.76 2.65
CA GLU A 211 -24.05 -3.01 2.59
C GLU A 211 -24.36 -4.52 2.69
N PHE A 212 -23.61 -5.34 1.96
CA PHE A 212 -23.74 -6.80 1.96
C PHE A 212 -23.45 -7.43 3.31
N GLU A 213 -22.42 -6.97 4.02
CA GLU A 213 -22.08 -7.43 5.38
C GLU A 213 -23.18 -7.09 6.41
N LYS A 214 -23.95 -6.02 6.19
CA LYS A 214 -25.12 -5.69 7.03
C LYS A 214 -26.32 -6.60 6.77
N GLU A 215 -26.38 -7.26 5.61
CA GLU A 215 -27.50 -8.11 5.18
C GLU A 215 -27.31 -9.62 5.49
N GLU A 216 -26.17 -10.04 6.09
CA GLU A 216 -25.82 -11.44 6.41
C GLU A 216 -26.00 -12.45 5.23
N ARG A 217 -25.69 -12.05 3.99
CA ARG A 217 -25.73 -12.95 2.83
C ARG A 217 -24.34 -13.55 2.51
N PRO A 218 -24.24 -14.72 1.82
CA PRO A 218 -22.95 -15.33 1.44
C PRO A 218 -22.36 -14.77 0.14
N ILE A 219 -21.08 -14.37 0.16
CA ILE A 219 -20.38 -13.65 -0.93
C ILE A 219 -20.26 -14.48 -2.23
N LYS A 220 -20.59 -13.90 -3.39
CA LYS A 220 -20.25 -14.44 -4.73
C LYS A 220 -19.24 -13.53 -5.45
N HIS A 221 -18.00 -13.99 -5.58
CA HIS A 221 -16.85 -13.21 -6.08
C HIS A 221 -16.83 -12.93 -7.60
N ASN A 222 -17.61 -13.64 -8.42
CA ASN A 222 -17.42 -13.68 -9.88
C ASN A 222 -18.23 -12.65 -10.69
N GLU A 223 -19.23 -11.98 -10.09
CA GLU A 223 -20.14 -11.09 -10.84
C GLU A 223 -19.51 -9.70 -11.09
N ASN A 224 -18.75 -9.15 -10.13
CA ASN A 224 -18.09 -7.84 -10.26
C ASN A 224 -17.08 -7.71 -11.42
N PHE A 225 -16.50 -8.81 -11.90
CA PHE A 225 -15.42 -8.75 -12.89
C PHE A 225 -15.91 -8.38 -14.29
N LYS A 226 -17.05 -8.95 -14.72
CA LYS A 226 -17.65 -8.59 -16.01
C LYS A 226 -18.12 -7.15 -16.00
N ASP A 227 -18.66 -6.69 -14.88
CA ASP A 227 -19.17 -5.33 -14.73
C ASP A 227 -18.05 -4.29 -14.78
N ILE A 228 -16.86 -4.60 -14.23
CA ILE A 228 -15.68 -3.72 -14.32
C ILE A 228 -15.15 -3.65 -15.76
N LEU A 229 -14.95 -4.79 -16.43
CA LEU A 229 -14.51 -4.80 -17.82
C LEU A 229 -15.52 -4.11 -18.74
N GLN A 230 -16.82 -4.29 -18.47
CA GLN A 230 -17.92 -3.66 -19.18
C GLN A 230 -17.94 -2.14 -18.94
N ALA A 231 -17.83 -1.69 -17.69
CA ALA A 231 -17.77 -0.26 -17.34
C ALA A 231 -16.56 0.44 -17.98
N ILE A 232 -15.40 -0.24 -18.07
CA ILE A 232 -14.23 0.31 -18.76
C ILE A 232 -14.48 0.43 -20.27
N LYS A 233 -15.11 -0.57 -20.90
CA LYS A 233 -15.50 -0.49 -22.32
C LYS A 233 -16.52 0.62 -22.58
N GLU A 234 -17.57 0.71 -21.77
CA GLU A 234 -18.64 1.71 -21.91
C GLU A 234 -18.13 3.15 -21.66
N LYS A 235 -17.20 3.35 -20.72
CA LYS A 235 -16.56 4.66 -20.49
C LYS A 235 -15.57 5.04 -21.62
N LYS A 236 -15.00 4.08 -22.36
CA LYS A 236 -14.19 4.35 -23.57
C LYS A 236 -15.06 4.77 -24.76
N GLU A 237 -16.23 4.15 -24.93
CA GLU A 237 -17.15 4.44 -26.04
C GLU A 237 -17.86 5.80 -25.90
N LYS A 238 -18.14 6.26 -24.67
CA LYS A 238 -18.79 7.57 -24.42
C LYS A 238 -17.87 8.79 -24.59
N LYS A 239 -16.59 8.60 -24.92
CA LYS A 239 -15.60 9.69 -25.11
C LYS A 239 -14.99 9.74 -26.52
N GLN A 240 -15.55 9.00 -27.49
CA GLN A 240 -15.42 9.27 -28.93
C GLN A 240 -16.58 10.13 -29.39
#